data_AF-A0A7C4LLQ7-F1
#
_entry.id   AF-A0A7C4LLQ7-F1
#
_cell.length_a   1.000
_cell.length_b   1.000
_cell.length_c   1.000
_cell.angle_alpha   90.00
_cell.angle_beta   90.00
_cell.angle_gamma   90.00
#
_symmetry.space_group_name_H-M   'P 1'
#
loop_
_entity.id
_entity.type
_entity.pdbx_description
1 polymer ?
#
loop_
_entity_poly.entity_id
_entity_poly.type
_entity_poly.pdbx_seq_one_letter_code
_entity_poly.pdbx_strand_id
1 'polypeptide(L)'
;MGSGTLTVLKPLATAGLCAAMSFGCAASRYCADCVPPRSFGCSYHPCCDKLLTKFTADQCARKDLKAWEKECGKQSRHFAAGFHEAYRDLALGRLAQLPPVPPSRYWTAYYRSCAGQEDVQDWFAGYEAGLEWGWNSGVSRFNRVASTWGGVGGMSAPEAWDPAGSASLPVPAAPFEPASVAAPHPPPAYWGQ
;
A
#
# COMPACT_ATOMS: atom_id res chain seq x y z
N MET A 1 -59.67 16.84 -49.53
CA MET A 1 -58.60 15.82 -49.62
C MET A 1 -58.10 15.58 -48.20
N GLY A 2 -58.49 14.46 -47.61
CA GLY A 2 -58.22 14.13 -46.22
C GLY A 2 -56.81 13.60 -46.02
N SER A 3 -56.22 13.88 -44.86
CA SER A 3 -55.01 13.21 -44.37
C SER A 3 -55.33 12.68 -42.98
N GLY A 4 -55.42 11.35 -42.91
CA GLY A 4 -55.74 10.61 -41.69
C GLY A 4 -54.53 10.46 -40.79
N THR A 5 -54.79 10.61 -39.50
CA THR A 5 -53.93 10.27 -38.37
C THR A 5 -53.91 8.75 -38.16
N LEU A 6 -52.73 8.16 -37.99
CA LEU A 6 -52.56 6.79 -37.52
C LEU A 6 -51.66 6.79 -36.28
N THR A 7 -52.31 6.74 -35.12
CA THR A 7 -51.67 6.54 -33.81
C THR A 7 -51.52 5.03 -33.60
N VAL A 8 -50.29 4.51 -33.63
CA VAL A 8 -50.01 3.10 -33.33
C VAL A 8 -49.80 2.96 -31.81
N LEU A 9 -50.81 2.39 -31.15
CA LEU A 9 -50.76 1.97 -29.74
C LEU A 9 -49.94 0.67 -29.62
N LYS A 10 -48.87 0.70 -28.83
CA LYS A 10 -48.10 -0.50 -28.43
C LYS A 10 -48.72 -1.13 -27.17
N PRO A 11 -48.98 -2.45 -27.14
CA PRO A 11 -49.47 -3.12 -25.95
C PRO A 11 -48.34 -3.36 -24.94
N LEU A 12 -48.58 -2.90 -23.71
CA LEU A 12 -47.92 -3.35 -22.49
C LEU A 12 -48.64 -4.61 -21.99
N ALA A 13 -47.93 -5.73 -21.88
CA ALA A 13 -48.37 -6.88 -21.09
C ALA A 13 -47.14 -7.53 -20.42
N THR A 14 -46.93 -7.09 -19.19
CA THR A 14 -46.05 -7.65 -18.16
C THR A 14 -46.70 -8.87 -17.52
N ALA A 15 -45.98 -9.99 -17.41
CA ALA A 15 -46.08 -10.95 -16.29
C ALA A 15 -45.02 -12.07 -16.44
N GLY A 16 -43.75 -11.73 -16.25
CA GLY A 16 -42.72 -12.75 -16.00
C GLY A 16 -42.64 -13.02 -14.50
N LEU A 17 -43.16 -14.18 -14.05
CA LEU A 17 -42.88 -14.72 -12.72
C LEU A 17 -41.36 -14.95 -12.60
N CYS A 18 -40.65 -14.01 -11.99
CA CYS A 18 -39.30 -14.29 -11.48
C CYS A 18 -39.48 -15.08 -10.19
N ALA A 19 -39.34 -16.41 -10.28
CA ALA A 19 -39.06 -17.24 -9.14
C ALA A 19 -37.83 -16.67 -8.43
N ALA A 20 -38.04 -16.07 -7.25
CA ALA A 20 -36.99 -15.66 -6.35
C ALA A 20 -36.28 -16.92 -5.84
N MET A 21 -35.32 -17.43 -6.62
CA MET A 21 -34.28 -18.27 -6.06
C MET A 21 -33.58 -17.42 -5.03
N SER A 22 -33.87 -17.74 -3.77
CA SER A 22 -33.21 -17.17 -2.62
C SER A 22 -31.73 -17.56 -2.72
N PHE A 23 -30.94 -16.71 -3.38
CA PHE A 23 -29.51 -16.65 -3.12
C PHE A 23 -29.41 -16.25 -1.65
N GLY A 24 -29.27 -17.25 -0.79
CA GLY A 24 -28.89 -17.03 0.59
C GLY A 24 -27.70 -16.08 0.56
N CYS A 25 -27.89 -14.88 1.10
CA CYS A 25 -26.80 -14.03 1.52
C CYS A 25 -26.06 -14.78 2.62
N ALA A 26 -25.22 -15.76 2.26
CA ALA A 26 -24.05 -16.03 3.05
C ALA A 26 -23.32 -14.70 3.09
N ALA A 27 -23.28 -14.09 4.27
CA ALA A 27 -22.54 -12.87 4.52
C ALA A 27 -21.11 -13.08 4.03
N SER A 28 -20.84 -12.65 2.79
CA SER A 28 -19.50 -12.53 2.26
C SER A 28 -18.84 -11.51 3.17
N ARG A 29 -18.06 -11.99 4.13
CA ARG A 29 -17.17 -11.16 4.93
C ARG A 29 -16.34 -10.42 3.90
N TYR A 30 -16.65 -9.14 3.69
CA TYR A 30 -16.13 -8.28 2.64
C TYR A 30 -14.69 -8.64 2.29
N CYS A 31 -14.52 -9.40 1.19
CA CYS A 31 -13.23 -9.47 0.54
C CYS A 31 -12.87 -8.03 0.19
N ALA A 32 -11.66 -7.62 0.54
CA ALA A 32 -11.21 -6.28 0.22
C ALA A 32 -11.30 -6.06 -1.30
N ASP A 33 -11.51 -4.82 -1.74
CA ASP A 33 -11.67 -4.48 -3.16
C ASP A 33 -10.50 -4.95 -4.03
N CYS A 34 -9.36 -5.19 -3.41
CA CYS A 34 -8.16 -5.74 -3.99
C CYS A 34 -8.09 -7.26 -3.81
N VAL A 35 -8.28 -8.02 -4.90
CA VAL A 35 -8.16 -9.48 -4.91
C VAL A 35 -7.33 -9.92 -6.11
N PRO A 36 -6.20 -10.64 -5.93
CA PRO A 36 -5.45 -11.20 -7.04
C PRO A 36 -6.26 -12.30 -7.72
N PRO A 37 -6.16 -12.46 -9.06
CA PRO A 37 -6.82 -13.55 -9.74
C PRO A 37 -6.20 -14.89 -9.32
N ARG A 38 -6.95 -15.98 -9.49
CA ARG A 38 -6.41 -17.32 -9.23
C ARG A 38 -5.27 -17.61 -10.20
N SER A 39 -4.18 -18.21 -9.70
CA SER A 39 -3.07 -18.65 -10.54
C SER A 39 -3.55 -19.70 -11.55
N PHE A 40 -3.04 -19.62 -12.78
CA PHE A 40 -3.29 -20.63 -13.81
C PHE A 40 -2.51 -21.92 -13.47
N GLY A 41 -3.17 -22.86 -12.80
CA GLY A 41 -2.60 -24.18 -12.46
C GLY A 41 -2.63 -24.50 -10.96
N CYS A 42 -2.54 -25.79 -10.63
CA CYS A 42 -2.59 -26.29 -9.25
C CYS A 42 -1.27 -26.12 -8.47
N SER A 43 -0.21 -25.58 -9.10
CA SER A 43 1.13 -25.52 -8.52
C SER A 43 1.59 -24.09 -8.26
N TYR A 44 2.09 -23.85 -7.05
CA TYR A 44 2.71 -22.59 -6.67
C TYR A 44 4.08 -22.43 -7.35
N HIS A 45 4.27 -21.32 -8.05
CA HIS A 45 5.55 -20.91 -8.61
C HIS A 45 5.96 -19.55 -8.02
N PRO A 46 7.01 -19.48 -7.19
CA PRO A 46 7.37 -18.26 -6.45
C PRO A 46 7.58 -17.02 -7.33
N CYS A 47 8.22 -17.19 -8.49
CA CYS A 47 8.48 -16.08 -9.41
C CYS A 47 7.19 -15.54 -10.04
N CYS A 48 6.35 -16.44 -10.56
CA CYS A 48 5.08 -16.09 -11.19
C CYS A 48 4.12 -15.46 -10.17
N ASP A 49 4.05 -16.02 -8.97
CA ASP A 49 3.25 -15.50 -7.87
C ASP A 49 3.71 -14.10 -7.46
N LYS A 50 5.01 -13.89 -7.26
CA LYS A 50 5.57 -12.57 -6.94
C LYS A 50 5.25 -11.52 -8.02
N LEU A 51 5.31 -11.89 -9.29
CA LEU A 51 4.95 -10.99 -10.40
C LEU A 51 3.45 -10.69 -10.41
N LEU A 52 2.62 -11.70 -10.20
CA LEU A 52 1.17 -11.54 -10.13
C LEU A 52 0.76 -10.65 -8.95
N THR A 53 1.32 -10.89 -7.77
CA THR A 53 1.11 -10.09 -6.57
C THR A 53 1.48 -8.63 -6.81
N LYS A 54 2.64 -8.36 -7.43
CA LYS A 54 3.03 -6.99 -7.80
C LYS A 54 2.06 -6.34 -8.79
N PHE A 55 1.66 -7.07 -9.82
CA PHE A 55 0.76 -6.56 -10.85
C PHE A 55 -0.61 -6.21 -10.27
N THR A 56 -1.18 -7.08 -9.44
CA THR A 56 -2.45 -6.81 -8.74
C THR A 56 -2.30 -5.63 -7.79
N ALA A 57 -1.22 -5.56 -7.01
CA ALA A 57 -0.96 -4.42 -6.13
C ALA A 57 -0.87 -3.09 -6.90
N ASP A 58 -0.23 -3.09 -8.08
CA ASP A 58 -0.17 -1.90 -8.93
C ASP A 58 -1.53 -1.51 -9.50
N GLN A 59 -2.41 -2.46 -9.83
CA GLN A 59 -3.77 -2.13 -10.27
C GLN A 59 -4.60 -1.50 -9.15
N CYS A 60 -4.48 -2.05 -7.94
CA CYS A 60 -5.07 -1.50 -6.74
C CYS A 60 -4.58 -0.08 -6.46
N ALA A 61 -3.27 0.12 -6.48
CA ALA A 61 -2.67 1.44 -6.30
C ALA A 61 -3.22 2.46 -7.29
N ARG A 62 -3.42 2.09 -8.58
CA ARG A 62 -4.01 3.01 -9.58
C ARG A 62 -5.45 3.38 -9.26
N LYS A 63 -6.27 2.41 -8.85
CA LYS A 63 -7.67 2.65 -8.51
C LYS A 63 -7.75 3.62 -7.33
N ASP A 64 -6.97 3.35 -6.30
CA ASP A 64 -7.00 4.09 -5.04
C ASP A 64 -6.36 5.47 -5.16
N LEU A 65 -5.23 5.58 -5.89
CA LEU A 65 -4.65 6.88 -6.24
C LEU A 65 -5.62 7.73 -7.05
N LYS A 66 -6.36 7.15 -7.99
CA LYS A 66 -7.39 7.90 -8.75
C LYS A 66 -8.55 8.36 -7.87
N ALA A 67 -8.89 7.61 -6.82
CA ALA A 67 -9.88 8.05 -5.84
C ALA A 67 -9.34 9.21 -5.00
N TRP A 68 -8.11 9.08 -4.49
CA TRP A 68 -7.39 10.16 -3.81
C TRP A 68 -7.33 11.44 -4.66
N GLU A 69 -6.91 11.34 -5.92
CA GLU A 69 -6.75 12.48 -6.81
C GLU A 69 -8.06 13.23 -7.10
N LYS A 70 -9.22 12.58 -6.96
CA LYS A 70 -10.52 13.27 -7.06
C LYS A 70 -10.80 14.15 -5.86
N GLU A 71 -10.31 13.78 -4.69
CA GLU A 71 -10.56 14.47 -3.42
C GLU A 71 -9.51 15.55 -3.16
N CYS A 72 -8.23 15.23 -3.37
CA CYS A 72 -7.10 16.10 -3.05
C CYS A 72 -6.45 16.76 -4.28
N GLY A 73 -6.90 16.43 -5.49
CA GLY A 73 -6.30 16.90 -6.74
C GLY A 73 -5.15 16.02 -7.22
N LYS A 74 -4.74 16.25 -8.48
CA LYS A 74 -3.71 15.49 -9.18
C LYS A 74 -2.35 15.65 -8.50
N GLN A 75 -1.67 14.54 -8.27
CA GLN A 75 -0.36 14.52 -7.61
C GLN A 75 0.79 14.44 -8.62
N SER A 76 2.01 14.64 -8.14
CA SER A 76 3.20 14.51 -8.97
C SER A 76 3.45 13.05 -9.37
N ARG A 77 4.22 12.84 -10.44
CA ARG A 77 4.65 11.49 -10.87
C ARG A 77 5.52 10.80 -9.82
N HIS A 78 6.19 11.56 -8.96
CA HIS A 78 7.07 11.05 -7.92
C HIS A 78 6.26 10.56 -6.73
N PHE A 79 5.23 11.33 -6.34
CA PHE A 79 4.19 10.88 -5.41
C PHE A 79 3.54 9.58 -5.88
N ALA A 80 3.04 9.54 -7.11
CA ALA A 80 2.41 8.35 -7.66
C ALA A 80 3.37 7.13 -7.62
N ALA A 81 4.65 7.34 -7.93
CA ALA A 81 5.64 6.27 -7.85
C ALA A 81 5.85 5.74 -6.43
N GLY A 82 5.85 6.61 -5.41
CA GLY A 82 5.93 6.22 -4.00
C GLY A 82 4.70 5.45 -3.55
N PHE A 83 3.52 5.95 -3.91
CA PHE A 83 2.23 5.34 -3.61
C PHE A 83 2.15 3.90 -4.12
N HIS A 84 2.55 3.69 -5.37
CA HIS A 84 2.65 2.37 -5.99
C HIS A 84 3.67 1.45 -5.30
N GLU A 85 4.82 1.98 -4.90
CA GLU A 85 5.85 1.21 -4.22
C GLU A 85 5.36 0.67 -2.87
N ALA A 86 4.67 1.50 -2.08
CA ALA A 86 4.07 1.10 -0.82
C ALA A 86 3.06 -0.05 -0.98
N TYR A 87 2.21 0.00 -2.02
CA TYR A 87 1.28 -1.09 -2.32
C TYR A 87 2.01 -2.41 -2.63
N ARG A 88 3.07 -2.37 -3.44
CA ARG A 88 3.88 -3.56 -3.75
C ARG A 88 4.55 -4.10 -2.49
N ASP A 89 5.08 -3.23 -1.64
CA ASP A 89 5.77 -3.64 -0.42
C ASP A 89 4.81 -4.26 0.61
N LEU A 90 3.63 -3.67 0.79
CA LEU A 90 2.54 -4.27 1.58
C LEU A 90 2.13 -5.65 1.04
N ALA A 91 1.89 -5.73 -0.27
CA ALA A 91 1.44 -6.97 -0.91
C ALA A 91 2.47 -8.10 -0.81
N LEU A 92 3.76 -7.76 -0.84
CA LEU A 92 4.86 -8.71 -0.71
C LEU A 92 5.26 -9.00 0.74
N GLY A 93 4.59 -8.38 1.72
CA GLY A 93 4.91 -8.55 3.14
C GLY A 93 6.26 -7.99 3.55
N ARG A 94 6.74 -6.96 2.84
CA ARG A 94 7.87 -6.15 3.29
C ARG A 94 7.43 -5.29 4.48
N LEU A 95 8.41 -4.74 5.20
CA LEU A 95 8.15 -3.87 6.34
C LEU A 95 7.31 -2.68 5.88
N ALA A 96 6.13 -2.51 6.49
CA ALA A 96 5.21 -1.40 6.24
C ALA A 96 5.71 -0.12 6.94
N GLN A 97 6.95 0.26 6.68
CA GLN A 97 7.61 1.44 7.23
C GLN A 97 8.22 2.24 6.08
N LEU A 98 8.26 3.56 6.27
CA LEU A 98 8.96 4.46 5.37
C LEU A 98 10.45 4.06 5.30
N PRO A 99 11.01 3.80 4.11
CA PRO A 99 12.41 3.40 4.02
C PRO A 99 13.32 4.58 4.38
N PRO A 100 14.52 4.34 4.94
CA PRO A 100 15.44 5.41 5.32
C PRO A 100 16.05 6.14 4.12
N VAL A 101 16.04 5.51 2.94
CA VAL A 101 16.54 6.08 1.68
C VAL A 101 15.56 5.78 0.55
N PRO A 102 15.42 6.69 -0.44
CA PRO A 102 14.55 6.45 -1.58
C PRO A 102 15.14 5.35 -2.49
N PRO A 103 14.34 4.77 -3.41
CA PRO A 103 14.82 3.76 -4.34
C PRO A 103 15.90 4.31 -5.28
N SER A 104 16.72 3.41 -5.83
CA SER A 104 17.93 3.75 -6.59
C SER A 104 17.75 4.72 -7.76
N ARG A 105 16.54 4.81 -8.32
CA ARG A 105 16.18 5.82 -9.35
C ARG A 105 16.37 7.26 -8.89
N TYR A 106 16.41 7.51 -7.59
CA TYR A 106 16.64 8.83 -6.98
C TYR A 106 18.09 9.04 -6.51
N TRP A 107 19.03 8.16 -6.85
CA TRP A 107 20.43 8.28 -6.39
C TRP A 107 21.32 9.09 -7.33
N THR A 108 20.78 9.54 -8.47
CA THR A 108 21.53 10.38 -9.41
C THR A 108 21.92 11.72 -8.78
N ALA A 109 22.91 12.41 -9.35
CA ALA A 109 23.38 13.69 -8.80
C ALA A 109 22.27 14.76 -8.78
N TYR A 110 21.34 14.72 -9.75
CA TYR A 110 20.19 15.63 -9.82
C TYR A 110 19.32 15.55 -8.56
N TYR A 111 18.90 14.35 -8.17
CA TYR A 111 18.03 14.12 -7.00
C TYR A 111 18.71 14.38 -5.65
N ARG A 112 20.05 14.47 -5.64
CA ARG A 112 20.84 14.88 -4.47
C ARG A 112 21.06 16.39 -4.39
N SER A 113 20.71 17.13 -5.43
CA SER A 113 20.78 18.60 -5.46
C SER A 113 19.49 19.22 -4.91
N CYS A 114 19.52 20.51 -4.57
CA CYS A 114 18.32 21.24 -4.13
C CYS A 114 17.18 21.16 -5.15
N ALA A 115 17.49 21.10 -6.45
CA ALA A 115 16.49 21.04 -7.52
C ALA A 115 15.70 19.72 -7.55
N GLY A 116 16.29 18.61 -7.09
CA GLY A 116 15.63 17.30 -7.07
C GLY A 116 15.12 16.90 -5.68
N GLN A 117 15.34 17.74 -4.67
CA GLN A 117 14.94 17.44 -3.29
C GLN A 117 13.42 17.38 -3.16
N GLU A 118 12.67 18.24 -3.86
CA GLU A 118 11.20 18.22 -3.90
C GLU A 118 10.66 16.92 -4.49
N ASP A 119 11.20 16.46 -5.62
CA ASP A 119 10.82 15.19 -6.25
C ASP A 119 11.03 13.98 -5.30
N VAL A 120 12.09 13.99 -4.50
CA VAL A 120 12.36 12.93 -3.51
C VAL A 120 11.38 13.01 -2.35
N GLN A 121 11.08 14.22 -1.86
CA GLN A 121 10.08 14.42 -0.80
C GLN A 121 8.68 13.96 -1.25
N ASP A 122 8.29 14.30 -2.48
CA ASP A 122 7.06 13.84 -3.09
C ASP A 122 6.97 12.32 -3.12
N TRP A 123 8.05 11.63 -3.46
CA TRP A 123 8.09 10.18 -3.45
C TRP A 123 7.86 9.61 -2.03
N PHE A 124 8.48 10.19 -1.00
CA PHE A 124 8.26 9.77 0.38
C PHE A 124 6.82 10.03 0.84
N ALA A 125 6.27 11.21 0.54
CA ALA A 125 4.88 11.56 0.84
C ALA A 125 3.91 10.59 0.18
N GLY A 126 4.15 10.26 -1.10
CA GLY A 126 3.38 9.26 -1.83
C GLY A 126 3.48 7.86 -1.20
N TYR A 127 4.67 7.45 -0.75
CA TYR A 127 4.88 6.17 -0.10
C TYR A 127 4.09 6.06 1.22
N GLU A 128 4.14 7.09 2.07
CA GLU A 128 3.39 7.14 3.33
C GLU A 128 1.88 7.09 3.09
N ALA A 129 1.38 7.92 2.17
CA ALA A 129 -0.01 7.90 1.71
C ALA A 129 -0.44 6.51 1.18
N GLY A 130 0.45 5.86 0.41
CA GLY A 130 0.22 4.54 -0.14
C GLY A 130 0.17 3.44 0.93
N LEU A 131 0.95 3.57 2.01
CA LEU A 131 0.85 2.65 3.15
C LEU A 131 -0.52 2.75 3.80
N GLU A 132 -0.95 3.96 4.17
CA GLU A 132 -2.23 4.20 4.83
C GLU A 132 -3.40 3.64 4.00
N TRP A 133 -3.46 3.99 2.72
CA TRP A 133 -4.53 3.52 1.84
C TRP A 133 -4.45 2.03 1.56
N GLY A 134 -3.24 1.49 1.37
CA GLY A 134 -3.03 0.07 1.12
C GLY A 134 -3.48 -0.83 2.29
N TRP A 135 -3.37 -0.34 3.52
CA TRP A 135 -3.94 -1.02 4.70
C TRP A 135 -5.46 -1.09 4.63
N ASN A 136 -6.11 0.02 4.26
CA ASN A 136 -7.56 0.13 4.19
C ASN A 136 -8.15 -0.62 2.99
N SER A 137 -7.46 -0.65 1.85
CA SER A 137 -7.86 -1.38 0.64
C SER A 137 -7.59 -2.89 0.72
N GLY A 138 -6.92 -3.35 1.80
CA GLY A 138 -6.68 -4.75 2.10
C GLY A 138 -5.58 -5.40 1.27
N VAL A 139 -4.76 -4.63 0.54
CA VAL A 139 -3.59 -5.15 -0.19
C VAL A 139 -2.57 -5.81 0.76
N SER A 140 -2.52 -5.33 2.01
CA SER A 140 -1.71 -5.90 3.10
C SER A 140 -2.12 -7.31 3.54
N ARG A 141 -3.19 -7.88 2.94
CA ARG A 141 -3.61 -9.26 3.19
C ARG A 141 -3.02 -10.25 2.18
N PHE A 142 -2.39 -9.78 1.09
CA PHE A 142 -1.87 -10.66 0.03
C PHE A 142 -0.74 -11.57 0.51
N ASN A 143 0.02 -11.12 1.49
CA ASN A 143 1.14 -11.85 2.10
C ASN A 143 0.70 -12.78 3.24
N ARG A 144 -0.60 -12.97 3.48
CA ARG A 144 -1.11 -13.84 4.56
C ARG A 144 -1.55 -15.18 3.99
N VAL A 145 -0.90 -16.26 4.44
CA VAL A 145 -1.36 -17.63 4.17
C VAL A 145 -2.16 -18.10 5.38
N ALA A 146 -3.39 -18.55 5.16
CA ALA A 146 -4.19 -19.17 6.21
C ALA A 146 -3.50 -20.46 6.68
N SER A 147 -3.05 -20.50 7.93
CA SER A 147 -2.52 -21.70 8.57
C SER A 147 -3.59 -22.28 9.51
N THR A 148 -3.61 -23.60 9.66
CA THR A 148 -4.57 -24.34 10.50
C THR A 148 -4.42 -24.08 12.00
N TRP A 149 -3.46 -23.25 12.42
CA TRP A 149 -3.27 -22.86 13.81
C TRP A 149 -4.18 -21.69 14.22
N GLY A 150 -5.49 -21.91 14.09
CA GLY A 150 -6.54 -20.95 14.46
C GLY A 150 -7.63 -21.57 15.34
N GLY A 151 -7.35 -22.72 15.97
CA GLY A 151 -8.36 -23.53 16.66
C GLY A 151 -7.79 -24.43 17.76
N VAL A 152 -7.01 -23.88 18.68
CA VAL A 152 -6.88 -24.40 20.06
C VAL A 152 -6.99 -23.20 21.01
N GLY A 153 -8.16 -22.56 20.98
CA GLY A 153 -8.65 -21.84 22.14
C GLY A 153 -9.20 -22.89 23.10
N GLY A 154 -8.50 -23.15 24.20
CA GLY A 154 -8.99 -24.07 25.24
C GLY A 154 -7.94 -24.87 26.02
N MET A 155 -6.71 -24.40 26.18
CA MET A 155 -5.92 -24.79 27.35
C MET A 155 -5.32 -23.54 27.97
N SER A 156 -5.78 -23.28 29.19
CA SER A 156 -5.28 -22.32 30.14
C SER A 156 -3.75 -22.20 30.03
N ALA A 157 -3.26 -20.98 29.87
CA ALA A 157 -1.87 -20.71 30.20
C ALA A 157 -1.63 -21.27 31.62
N PRO A 158 -0.64 -22.16 31.84
CA PRO A 158 -0.23 -22.44 33.21
C PRO A 158 0.29 -21.13 33.78
N GLU A 159 -0.45 -20.66 34.77
CA GLU A 159 -0.05 -19.66 35.74
C GLU A 159 1.31 -20.03 36.36
N ALA A 160 2.09 -19.00 36.69
CA ALA A 160 3.33 -19.02 37.45
C ALA A 160 4.62 -19.46 36.72
N TRP A 161 5.24 -18.49 36.07
CA TRP A 161 6.65 -18.18 36.37
C TRP A 161 6.78 -16.68 36.65
N ASP A 162 6.42 -16.27 37.86
CA ASP A 162 7.06 -15.11 38.47
C ASP A 162 8.41 -15.60 39.02
N PRO A 163 9.51 -14.99 38.58
CA PRO A 163 10.46 -14.55 39.57
C PRO A 163 10.64 -13.05 39.42
N ALA A 164 10.21 -12.35 40.46
CA ALA A 164 10.84 -11.10 40.88
C ALA A 164 12.36 -11.18 40.61
N GLY A 165 12.79 -10.43 39.61
CA GLY A 165 14.14 -10.47 39.08
C GLY A 165 14.39 -9.25 38.21
N SER A 166 13.92 -8.09 38.67
CA SER A 166 14.28 -6.77 38.16
C SER A 166 15.78 -6.56 38.32
N ALA A 167 16.57 -7.11 37.39
CA ALA A 167 17.96 -6.71 37.21
C ALA A 167 17.98 -5.61 36.15
N SER A 168 17.72 -4.39 36.61
CA SER A 168 18.13 -3.18 35.89
C SER A 168 19.64 -3.28 35.66
N LEU A 169 20.07 -3.63 34.45
CA LEU A 169 21.45 -3.47 34.06
C LEU A 169 21.78 -1.97 34.09
N PRO A 170 22.77 -1.50 34.87
CA PRO A 170 23.27 -0.15 34.69
C PRO A 170 23.86 -0.07 33.28
N VAL A 171 23.24 0.73 32.42
CA VAL A 171 23.86 1.18 31.18
C VAL A 171 25.14 1.91 31.58
N PRO A 172 26.35 1.45 31.18
CA PRO A 172 27.52 2.28 31.34
C PRO A 172 27.31 3.52 30.48
N ALA A 173 27.28 4.69 31.12
CA ALA A 173 27.28 5.97 30.44
C ALA A 173 28.52 6.02 29.55
N ALA A 174 28.33 5.84 28.24
CA ALA A 174 29.35 6.16 27.27
C ALA A 174 29.70 7.65 27.44
N PRO A 175 30.98 8.02 27.61
CA PRO A 175 31.39 9.40 27.53
C PRO A 175 31.00 9.92 26.15
N PHE A 176 30.11 10.90 26.12
CA PHE A 176 29.92 11.74 24.94
C PHE A 176 31.26 12.43 24.69
N GLU A 177 32.03 11.96 23.71
CA GLU A 177 33.05 12.80 23.08
C GLU A 177 32.30 13.98 22.43
N PRO A 178 32.54 15.24 22.84
CA PRO A 178 32.06 16.36 22.07
C PRO A 178 32.76 16.31 20.72
N ALA A 179 31.97 16.17 19.65
CA ALA A 179 32.44 16.36 18.29
C ALA A 179 33.20 17.70 18.23
N SER A 180 34.51 17.60 18.03
CA SER A 180 35.38 18.72 17.73
C SER A 180 34.76 19.48 16.56
N VAL A 181 34.25 20.67 16.85
CA VAL A 181 33.77 21.61 15.84
C VAL A 181 34.96 21.91 14.93
N ALA A 182 34.97 21.26 13.76
CA ALA A 182 35.89 21.61 12.70
C ALA A 182 35.64 23.07 12.34
N ALA A 183 36.69 23.89 12.48
CA ALA A 183 36.67 25.29 12.15
C ALA A 183 36.20 25.50 10.69
N PRO A 184 35.48 26.59 10.39
CA PRO A 184 35.09 26.92 9.03
C PRO A 184 36.33 27.09 8.15
N HIS A 185 36.35 26.39 7.01
CA HIS A 185 37.35 26.58 5.97
C HIS A 185 37.29 28.03 5.45
N PRO A 186 38.43 28.72 5.26
CA PRO A 186 38.43 30.03 4.62
C PRO A 186 37.94 29.92 3.16
N PRO A 187 37.21 30.93 2.65
CA PRO A 187 36.78 30.95 1.26
C PRO A 187 38.00 31.01 0.32
N PRO A 188 37.88 30.46 -0.91
CA PRO A 188 38.95 30.53 -1.89
C PRO A 188 39.24 32.00 -2.25
N ALA A 189 40.52 32.36 -2.22
CA ALA A 189 41.01 33.66 -2.67
C ALA A 189 40.70 33.82 -4.16
N TYR A 190 39.79 34.76 -4.48
CA TYR A 190 39.62 35.27 -5.83
C TYR A 190 40.87 36.07 -6.21
N TRP A 191 41.72 35.51 -7.05
CA TRP A 191 42.71 36.29 -7.78
C TRP A 191 42.08 36.73 -9.11
N GLY A 192 41.72 38.00 -9.19
CA GLY A 192 41.39 38.65 -10.45
C GLY A 192 42.68 38.97 -11.22
N GLN A 193 42.69 38.60 -12.50
CA GLN A 193 43.27 39.36 -13.61
C GLN A 193 42.38 39.16 -14.84
#